data_AF-A0A8I0IG15-F1
#
_entry.id   AF-A0A8I0IG15-F1
#
_cell.length_a   1.000
_cell.length_b   1.000
_cell.length_c   1.000
_cell.angle_alpha   90.00
_cell.angle_beta   90.00
_cell.angle_gamma   90.00
#
_symmetry.space_group_name_H-M   'P 1'
#
loop_
_entity.id
_entity.type
_entity.pdbx_description
1 polymer ?
#
loop_
_entity_poly.entity_id
_entity_poly.type
_entity_poly.pdbx_seq_one_letter_code
_entity_poly.pdbx_strand_id
1 'polypeptide(L)'
;MTTPPFDPVTDHDVRVVTAQLGRPARDVIGIAARCVCGAPTVVATRPRLTDGTPFPTLYYLCHPGATAAVSTLEATGVMAEFTDLLESDPALRSRYQAAHEAYLADREGIEHIDEIDHVTAGGMPERIKCLHALVGHSLAAGPGVNPFGDLALERASWSPDVCRCPDFLADDQPSVAASAIRGGA
;
A
#
# COMPACT_ATOMS: atom_id res chain seq x y z
N MET A 1 -1.96 8.56 9.00
CA MET A 1 -3.17 8.23 8.23
C MET A 1 -3.32 9.32 7.20
N THR A 2 -3.35 8.94 5.93
CA THR A 2 -3.28 9.86 4.79
C THR A 2 -4.18 9.31 3.69
N THR A 3 -5.39 9.86 3.59
CA THR A 3 -6.32 9.70 2.46
C THR A 3 -6.25 10.98 1.58
N PRO A 4 -6.86 11.01 0.38
CA PRO A 4 -6.83 12.18 -0.49
C PRO A 4 -7.33 13.47 0.18
N PRO A 5 -6.79 14.64 -0.20
CA PRO A 5 -5.70 14.86 -1.16
C PRO A 5 -4.33 14.48 -0.60
N PHE A 6 -3.42 14.03 -1.47
CA PHE A 6 -2.05 13.66 -1.08
C PHE A 6 -1.06 14.80 -1.32
N ASP A 7 -0.04 14.87 -0.45
CA ASP A 7 1.14 15.67 -0.72
C ASP A 7 1.90 15.14 -1.96
N PRO A 8 2.60 16.02 -2.71
CA PRO A 8 3.42 15.59 -3.85
C PRO A 8 4.44 14.53 -3.46
N VAL A 9 4.52 13.48 -4.28
CA VAL A 9 5.51 12.42 -4.12
C VAL A 9 6.91 12.96 -4.44
N THR A 10 7.87 12.75 -3.54
CA THR A 10 9.24 13.21 -3.76
C THR A 10 10.04 12.24 -4.64
N ASP A 11 11.09 12.73 -5.30
CA ASP A 11 12.01 11.85 -6.05
C ASP A 11 12.63 10.78 -5.15
N HIS A 12 12.88 11.11 -3.88
CA HIS A 12 13.37 10.14 -2.89
C HIS A 12 12.35 9.03 -2.65
N ASP A 13 11.07 9.37 -2.48
CA ASP A 13 10.00 8.39 -2.34
C ASP A 13 9.91 7.47 -3.57
N VAL A 14 9.97 8.03 -4.78
CA VAL A 14 9.93 7.24 -6.03
C VAL A 14 11.09 6.25 -6.10
N ARG A 15 12.31 6.66 -5.73
CA ARG A 15 13.48 5.77 -5.70
C ARG A 15 13.32 4.66 -4.67
N VAL A 16 12.90 4.98 -3.45
CA VAL A 16 12.68 3.97 -2.40
C VAL A 16 11.59 2.99 -2.80
N VAL A 17 10.45 3.46 -3.32
CA VAL A 17 9.37 2.57 -3.79
C VAL A 17 9.86 1.70 -4.94
N THR A 18 10.63 2.25 -5.88
CA THR A 18 11.21 1.48 -6.99
C THR A 18 12.10 0.35 -6.48
N ALA A 19 12.96 0.62 -5.50
CA ALA A 19 13.80 -0.39 -4.86
C ALA A 19 12.95 -1.44 -4.11
N GLN A 20 11.93 -1.02 -3.36
CA GLN A 20 11.00 -1.89 -2.64
C GLN A 20 10.24 -2.84 -3.57
N LEU A 21 9.78 -2.35 -4.73
CA LEU A 21 9.03 -3.13 -5.70
C LEU A 21 9.91 -4.01 -6.60
N GLY A 22 11.22 -3.76 -6.64
CA GLY A 22 12.15 -4.40 -7.59
C GLY A 22 11.87 -4.04 -9.05
N ARG A 23 11.07 -3.00 -9.30
CA ARG A 23 10.69 -2.50 -10.63
C ARG A 23 10.34 -1.02 -10.54
N PRO A 24 10.39 -0.25 -11.65
CA PRO A 24 10.04 1.17 -11.64
C PRO A 24 8.66 1.41 -11.03
N ALA A 25 8.58 2.31 -10.05
CA ALA A 25 7.31 2.81 -9.54
C ALA A 25 6.58 3.58 -10.66
N ARG A 26 5.28 3.34 -10.82
CA ARG A 26 4.47 3.95 -11.88
C ARG A 26 3.19 4.53 -11.29
N ASP A 27 2.77 5.65 -11.86
CA ASP A 27 1.48 6.30 -11.57
C ASP A 27 1.20 6.53 -10.07
N VAL A 28 2.27 6.73 -9.29
CA VAL A 28 2.18 7.05 -7.86
C VAL A 28 1.80 8.53 -7.71
N ILE A 29 0.73 8.79 -6.99
CA ILE A 29 0.19 10.14 -6.74
C ILE A 29 0.32 10.57 -5.28
N GLY A 30 0.72 9.67 -4.38
CA GLY A 30 0.93 9.98 -2.98
C GLY A 30 1.58 8.83 -2.22
N ILE A 31 2.09 9.12 -1.02
CA ILE A 31 2.51 8.11 -0.04
C ILE A 31 1.47 8.08 1.07
N ALA A 32 0.61 7.06 1.06
CA ALA A 32 -0.54 6.97 1.95
C ALA A 32 -0.17 6.47 3.35
N ALA A 33 0.93 5.74 3.48
CA ALA A 33 1.45 5.30 4.78
C ALA A 33 2.96 5.12 4.74
N ARG A 34 3.61 5.30 5.89
CA ARG A 34 5.05 5.19 6.08
C ARG A 34 5.38 4.33 7.30
N CYS A 35 6.54 3.70 7.28
CA CYS A 35 7.16 3.13 8.47
C CYS A 35 7.68 4.26 9.36
N VAL A 36 7.93 3.99 10.65
CA VAL A 36 8.47 4.95 11.62
C VAL A 36 9.80 5.61 11.19
N CYS A 37 10.59 4.96 10.33
CA CYS A 37 11.80 5.55 9.75
C CYS A 37 11.54 6.50 8.56
N GLY A 38 10.28 6.65 8.13
CA GLY A 38 9.87 7.47 7.00
C GLY A 38 9.79 6.72 5.66
N ALA A 39 10.27 5.48 5.58
CA ALA A 39 10.18 4.69 4.35
C ALA A 39 8.72 4.46 3.93
N PRO A 40 8.36 4.65 2.65
CA PRO A 40 7.05 4.34 2.12
C PRO A 40 6.60 2.93 2.48
N THR A 41 5.35 2.80 2.91
CA THR A 41 4.71 1.51 3.17
C THR A 41 3.55 1.24 2.24
N VAL A 42 2.73 2.26 2.00
CA VAL A 42 1.63 2.22 1.05
C VAL A 42 1.77 3.39 0.11
N VAL A 43 1.72 3.12 -1.19
CA VAL A 43 1.59 4.15 -2.21
C VAL A 43 0.13 4.31 -2.60
N ALA A 44 -0.26 5.55 -2.91
CA ALA A 44 -1.50 5.86 -3.59
C ALA A 44 -1.24 5.92 -5.10
N THR A 45 -2.03 5.21 -5.90
CA THR A 45 -1.89 5.13 -7.37
C THR A 45 -3.09 5.74 -8.10
N ARG A 46 -2.88 6.20 -9.34
CA ARG A 46 -3.98 6.72 -10.17
C ARG A 46 -5.06 5.66 -10.42
N PRO A 47 -6.35 6.03 -10.41
CA PRO A 47 -7.45 5.16 -10.84
C PRO A 47 -7.35 4.72 -12.31
N ARG A 48 -6.68 5.51 -13.15
CA ARG A 48 -6.28 5.14 -14.51
C ARG A 48 -4.78 5.31 -14.71
N LEU A 49 -4.11 4.27 -15.20
CA LEU A 49 -2.69 4.31 -15.50
C LEU A 49 -2.40 5.19 -16.72
N THR A 50 -1.14 5.62 -16.88
CA THR A 50 -0.73 6.46 -18.02
C THR A 50 -0.97 5.80 -19.38
N ASP A 51 -1.01 4.46 -19.46
CA ASP A 51 -1.34 3.72 -20.69
C ASP A 51 -2.86 3.61 -20.95
N GLY A 52 -3.69 4.21 -20.10
CA GLY A 52 -5.14 4.23 -20.20
C GLY A 52 -5.85 3.09 -19.44
N THR A 53 -5.11 2.12 -18.90
CA THR A 53 -5.68 0.96 -18.21
C THR A 53 -6.36 1.38 -16.89
N PRO A 54 -7.64 1.02 -16.65
CA PRO A 54 -8.27 1.17 -15.34
C PRO A 54 -7.53 0.35 -14.28
N PHE A 55 -7.27 0.97 -13.13
CA PHE A 55 -6.55 0.35 -12.01
C PHE A 55 -7.35 0.48 -10.71
N PRO A 56 -8.08 -0.57 -10.30
CA PRO A 56 -8.95 -0.53 -9.12
C PRO A 56 -8.23 -0.28 -7.80
N THR A 57 -6.94 -0.61 -7.73
CA THR A 57 -6.13 -0.50 -6.51
C THR A 57 -5.61 0.92 -6.36
N LEU A 58 -6.18 1.67 -5.41
CA LEU A 58 -5.72 2.98 -4.99
C LEU A 58 -4.58 2.83 -3.98
N TYR A 59 -4.76 2.00 -2.95
CA TYR A 59 -3.79 1.78 -1.89
C TYR A 59 -2.97 0.51 -2.12
N TYR A 60 -1.72 0.66 -2.57
CA TYR A 60 -0.84 -0.46 -2.90
C TYR A 60 0.27 -0.63 -1.85
N LEU A 61 0.29 -1.78 -1.17
CA LEU A 61 1.30 -2.13 -0.17
C LEU A 61 2.64 -2.43 -0.86
N CYS A 62 3.63 -1.55 -0.67
CA CYS A 62 4.94 -1.65 -1.33
C CYS A 62 6.05 -2.15 -0.41
N HIS A 63 5.93 -1.99 0.92
CA HIS A 63 7.00 -2.32 1.85
C HIS A 63 7.30 -3.83 1.90
N PRO A 64 8.52 -4.29 1.57
CA PRO A 64 8.84 -5.71 1.43
C PRO A 64 8.57 -6.54 2.69
N GLY A 65 8.92 -5.98 3.87
CA GLY A 65 8.66 -6.67 5.14
C GLY A 65 7.17 -6.80 5.48
N ALA A 66 6.36 -5.81 5.09
CA ALA A 66 4.92 -5.86 5.30
C ALA A 66 4.29 -6.86 4.33
N THR A 67 4.67 -6.78 3.05
CA THR A 67 4.25 -7.72 2.00
C THR A 67 4.57 -9.16 2.37
N ALA A 68 5.78 -9.45 2.87
CA ALA A 68 6.17 -10.79 3.29
C ALA A 68 5.35 -11.30 4.49
N ALA A 69 5.11 -10.44 5.49
CA ALA A 69 4.29 -10.81 6.64
C ALA A 69 2.84 -11.10 6.24
N VAL A 70 2.25 -10.27 5.37
CA VAL A 70 0.89 -10.47 4.86
C VAL A 70 0.80 -11.71 3.96
N SER A 71 1.77 -11.93 3.07
CA SER A 71 1.84 -13.15 2.25
C SER A 71 1.91 -14.41 3.10
N THR A 72 2.56 -14.37 4.27
CA THR A 72 2.57 -15.49 5.21
C THR A 72 1.16 -15.78 5.71
N LEU A 73 0.39 -14.76 6.11
CA LEU A 73 -1.00 -14.93 6.55
C LEU A 73 -1.90 -15.52 5.44
N GLU A 74 -1.76 -15.02 4.21
CA GLU A 74 -2.49 -15.55 3.06
C GLU A 74 -2.17 -17.02 2.80
N ALA A 75 -0.88 -17.40 2.87
CA ALA A 75 -0.42 -18.77 2.67
C ALA A 75 -0.87 -19.74 3.78
N THR A 76 -1.10 -19.23 5.01
CA THR A 76 -1.56 -20.05 6.15
C THR A 76 -3.08 -20.12 6.29
N GLY A 77 -3.86 -19.64 5.30
CA GLY A 77 -5.31 -19.82 5.26
C GLY A 77 -6.13 -18.72 5.95
N VAL A 78 -5.52 -17.63 6.40
CA VAL A 78 -6.21 -16.56 7.15
C VAL A 78 -7.32 -15.89 6.33
N MET A 79 -7.20 -15.85 4.99
CA MET A 79 -8.26 -15.30 4.14
C MET A 79 -9.56 -16.11 4.22
N ALA A 80 -9.47 -17.45 4.32
CA ALA A 80 -10.64 -18.30 4.48
C ALA A 80 -11.28 -18.05 5.85
N GLU A 81 -10.47 -18.02 6.93
CA GLU A 81 -10.95 -17.70 8.28
C GLU A 81 -11.67 -16.35 8.34
N PHE A 82 -11.12 -15.32 7.69
CA PHE A 82 -11.75 -13.99 7.66
C PHE A 82 -13.00 -13.95 6.80
N THR A 83 -13.09 -14.79 5.75
CA THR A 83 -14.32 -14.93 4.97
C THR A 83 -15.43 -15.58 5.83
N ASP A 84 -15.11 -16.63 6.57
CA ASP A 84 -16.07 -17.26 7.49
C ASP A 84 -16.51 -16.29 8.61
N LEU A 85 -15.59 -15.46 9.09
CA LEU A 85 -15.89 -14.41 10.06
C LEU A 85 -16.81 -13.33 9.48
N LEU A 86 -16.59 -12.91 8.23
CA LEU A 86 -17.47 -11.97 7.51
C LEU A 86 -18.90 -12.51 7.34
N GLU A 87 -19.04 -13.81 7.11
CA GLU A 87 -20.32 -14.48 6.97
C GLU A 87 -21.10 -14.56 8.30
N SER A 88 -20.38 -14.76 9.40
CA SER A 88 -20.96 -14.98 10.73
C SER A 88 -21.17 -13.73 11.58
N ASP A 89 -20.52 -12.61 11.29
CA ASP A 89 -20.61 -11.36 12.05
C ASP A 89 -21.25 -10.20 11.24
N PRO A 90 -22.54 -9.89 11.48
CA PRO A 90 -23.23 -8.78 10.80
C PRO A 90 -22.64 -7.39 11.11
N ALA A 91 -22.08 -7.19 12.31
CA ALA A 91 -21.49 -5.90 12.68
C ALA A 91 -20.16 -5.69 11.93
N LEU A 92 -19.36 -6.75 11.80
CA LEU A 92 -18.13 -6.72 11.02
C LEU A 92 -18.41 -6.50 9.53
N ARG A 93 -19.46 -7.14 9.00
CA ARG A 93 -19.94 -6.90 7.63
C ARG A 93 -20.33 -5.44 7.40
N SER A 94 -21.09 -4.84 8.32
CA SER A 94 -21.48 -3.43 8.22
C SER A 94 -20.27 -2.50 8.23
N ARG A 95 -19.26 -2.77 9.07
CA ARG A 95 -18.00 -2.02 9.07
C ARG A 95 -17.20 -2.20 7.78
N TYR A 96 -17.18 -3.41 7.23
CA TYR A 96 -16.46 -3.69 5.98
C TYR A 96 -17.15 -3.05 4.76
N GLN A 97 -18.48 -2.98 4.77
CA GLN A 97 -19.27 -2.18 3.82
C GLN A 97 -18.93 -0.69 3.92
N ALA A 98 -18.87 -0.13 5.13
CA ALA A 98 -18.47 1.27 5.31
C ALA A 98 -17.03 1.53 4.83
N ALA A 99 -16.11 0.57 5.04
CA ALA A 99 -14.75 0.64 4.51
C ALA A 99 -14.73 0.65 2.98
N HIS A 100 -15.55 -0.18 2.34
CA HIS A 100 -15.72 -0.19 0.89
C HIS A 100 -16.21 1.17 0.36
N GLU A 101 -17.23 1.75 0.99
CA GLU A 101 -17.77 3.07 0.62
C GLU A 101 -16.74 4.19 0.79
N ALA A 102 -16.00 4.19 1.89
CA ALA A 102 -14.91 5.15 2.13
C ALA A 102 -13.82 5.05 1.06
N TYR A 103 -13.42 3.82 0.69
CA TYR A 103 -12.45 3.59 -0.38
C TYR A 103 -12.95 4.12 -1.73
N LEU A 104 -14.22 3.88 -2.06
CA LEU A 104 -14.83 4.40 -3.28
C LEU A 104 -14.81 5.94 -3.30
N ALA A 105 -15.18 6.57 -2.18
CA ALA A 105 -15.18 8.02 -2.04
C ALA A 105 -13.77 8.62 -2.21
N ASP A 106 -12.75 8.00 -1.60
CA ASP A 106 -11.36 8.42 -1.78
C ASP A 106 -10.93 8.37 -3.26
N ARG A 107 -11.27 7.27 -3.95
CA ARG A 107 -10.90 7.09 -5.35
C ARG A 107 -11.65 8.06 -6.27
N GLU A 108 -12.94 8.23 -6.03
CA GLU A 108 -13.80 9.16 -6.76
C GLU A 108 -13.29 10.61 -6.64
N GLY A 109 -12.76 10.97 -5.46
CA GLY A 109 -12.13 12.27 -5.23
C GLY A 109 -10.87 12.54 -6.06
N ILE A 110 -10.30 11.52 -6.71
CA ILE A 110 -9.11 11.64 -7.57
C ILE A 110 -9.52 11.69 -9.04
N GLU A 111 -10.24 10.68 -9.51
CA GLU A 111 -10.67 10.54 -10.90
C GLU A 111 -11.84 9.55 -10.97
N HIS A 112 -12.95 9.97 -11.60
CA HIS A 112 -14.07 9.08 -11.89
C HIS A 112 -13.75 8.14 -13.06
N ILE A 113 -13.98 6.84 -12.87
CA ILE A 113 -13.69 5.79 -13.87
C ILE A 113 -14.88 4.82 -13.95
N ASP A 114 -15.69 4.95 -14.99
CA ASP A 114 -16.88 4.12 -15.24
C ASP A 114 -16.60 2.62 -15.16
N GLU A 115 -15.43 2.15 -15.65
CA GLU A 115 -15.11 0.72 -15.71
C GLU A 115 -14.90 0.07 -14.33
N ILE A 116 -14.67 0.87 -13.29
CA ILE A 116 -14.33 0.38 -11.94
C ILE A 116 -15.13 1.08 -10.83
N ASP A 117 -16.18 1.84 -11.17
CA ASP A 117 -16.97 2.68 -10.26
C ASP A 117 -17.46 1.94 -8.98
N HIS A 118 -17.84 0.67 -9.12
CA HIS A 118 -18.31 -0.20 -8.03
C HIS A 118 -17.25 -1.19 -7.51
N VAL A 119 -16.06 -1.23 -8.11
CA VAL A 119 -15.03 -2.24 -7.81
C VAL A 119 -14.03 -1.67 -6.82
N THR A 120 -13.78 -2.35 -5.70
CA THR A 120 -12.68 -1.99 -4.79
C THR A 120 -11.66 -3.12 -4.65
N ALA A 121 -10.47 -2.80 -4.16
CA ALA A 121 -9.40 -3.79 -4.01
C ALA A 121 -9.66 -4.78 -2.86
N GLY A 122 -9.00 -5.94 -2.87
CA GLY A 122 -9.04 -6.90 -1.77
C GLY A 122 -10.29 -7.77 -1.67
N GLY A 123 -11.29 -7.58 -2.54
CA GLY A 123 -12.54 -8.34 -2.53
C GLY A 123 -13.69 -7.71 -1.73
N MET A 124 -13.46 -6.51 -1.20
CA MET A 124 -14.47 -5.68 -0.55
C MET A 124 -15.74 -5.50 -1.42
N PRO A 125 -16.94 -5.44 -0.80
CA PRO A 125 -17.24 -5.69 0.62
C PRO A 125 -17.66 -7.14 0.90
N GLU A 126 -17.67 -8.01 -0.11
CA GLU A 126 -18.37 -9.30 0.00
C GLU A 126 -17.48 -10.46 0.44
N ARG A 127 -16.16 -10.35 0.22
CA ARG A 127 -15.21 -11.46 0.47
C ARG A 127 -13.80 -10.95 0.73
N ILE A 128 -12.93 -11.86 1.16
CA ILE A 128 -11.50 -11.59 1.37
C ILE A 128 -10.72 -12.28 0.26
N LYS A 129 -10.28 -11.52 -0.76
CA LYS A 129 -9.48 -12.04 -1.88
C LYS A 129 -7.98 -11.78 -1.75
N CYS A 130 -7.60 -10.69 -1.09
CA CYS A 130 -6.21 -10.28 -0.94
C CYS A 130 -6.05 -9.36 0.29
N LEU A 131 -5.27 -9.82 1.28
CA LEU A 131 -4.98 -9.08 2.49
C LEU A 131 -4.02 -7.91 2.24
N HIS A 132 -3.14 -7.96 1.23
CA HIS A 132 -2.25 -6.83 0.93
C HIS A 132 -3.02 -5.55 0.65
N ALA A 133 -4.13 -5.67 -0.10
CA ALA A 133 -5.01 -4.55 -0.40
C ALA A 133 -5.74 -4.03 0.85
N LEU A 134 -6.24 -4.92 1.71
CA LEU A 134 -6.97 -4.54 2.93
C LEU A 134 -6.05 -3.89 3.97
N VAL A 135 -4.84 -4.45 4.14
CA VAL A 135 -3.78 -3.87 4.96
C VAL A 135 -3.33 -2.52 4.40
N GLY A 136 -3.16 -2.42 3.07
CA GLY A 136 -2.86 -1.16 2.40
C GLY A 136 -3.89 -0.07 2.72
N HIS A 137 -5.17 -0.40 2.60
CA HIS A 137 -6.25 0.51 2.95
C HIS A 137 -6.25 0.89 4.45
N SER A 138 -6.05 -0.08 5.36
CA SER A 138 -6.03 0.18 6.81
C SER A 138 -4.89 1.10 7.23
N LEU A 139 -3.69 0.90 6.68
CA LEU A 139 -2.54 1.76 6.96
C LEU A 139 -2.75 3.20 6.43
N ALA A 140 -3.44 3.34 5.30
CA ALA A 140 -3.76 4.63 4.71
C ALA A 140 -4.85 5.36 5.51
N ALA A 141 -6.03 4.74 5.62
CA ALA A 141 -7.24 5.34 6.19
C ALA A 141 -7.23 5.37 7.72
N GLY A 142 -6.50 4.44 8.34
CA GLY A 142 -6.29 4.39 9.78
C GLY A 142 -6.98 3.24 10.52
N PRO A 143 -6.54 2.98 11.78
CA PRO A 143 -7.14 1.95 12.61
C PRO A 143 -8.64 2.17 12.79
N GLY A 144 -9.41 1.08 12.66
CA GLY A 144 -10.86 1.06 12.81
C GLY A 144 -11.63 1.30 11.52
N VAL A 145 -10.97 1.77 10.43
CA VAL A 145 -11.66 2.02 9.15
C VAL A 145 -11.89 0.71 8.40
N ASN A 146 -10.86 -0.10 8.18
CA ASN A 146 -11.00 -1.37 7.47
C ASN A 146 -10.79 -2.55 8.43
N PRO A 147 -11.88 -3.19 8.90
CA PRO A 147 -11.82 -4.21 9.96
C PRO A 147 -10.86 -5.37 9.66
N PHE A 148 -10.83 -5.85 8.41
CA PHE A 148 -10.04 -7.04 8.08
C PHE A 148 -8.57 -6.73 7.81
N GLY A 149 -8.26 -5.52 7.34
CA GLY A 149 -6.87 -5.11 7.28
C GLY A 149 -6.30 -4.79 8.66
N ASP A 150 -7.11 -4.27 9.59
CA ASP A 150 -6.74 -4.13 11.01
C ASP A 150 -6.45 -5.50 11.64
N LEU A 151 -7.37 -6.47 11.51
CA LEU A 151 -7.17 -7.83 12.00
C LEU A 151 -5.94 -8.52 11.37
N ALA A 152 -5.66 -8.25 10.10
CA ALA A 152 -4.45 -8.76 9.45
C ALA A 152 -3.18 -8.12 10.02
N LEU A 153 -3.18 -6.80 10.28
CA LEU A 153 -2.06 -6.10 10.90
C LEU A 153 -1.79 -6.61 12.33
N GLU A 154 -2.84 -6.87 13.12
CA GLU A 154 -2.72 -7.43 14.46
C GLU A 154 -2.05 -8.82 14.47
N ARG A 155 -2.28 -9.63 13.41
CA ARG A 155 -1.69 -10.97 13.27
C ARG A 155 -0.33 -10.97 12.57
N ALA A 156 0.00 -9.92 11.83
CA ALA A 156 1.23 -9.87 11.06
C ALA A 156 2.46 -9.81 11.99
N SER A 157 3.56 -10.42 11.56
CA SER A 157 4.86 -10.33 12.24
C SER A 157 5.59 -9.00 11.97
N TRP A 158 4.91 -8.04 11.36
CA TRP A 158 5.42 -6.74 10.94
C TRP A 158 4.53 -5.62 11.49
N SER A 159 5.13 -4.50 11.88
CA SER A 159 4.43 -3.30 12.32
C SER A 159 5.09 -2.05 11.72
N PRO A 160 4.31 -1.02 11.33
CA PRO A 160 4.85 0.25 10.86
C PRO A 160 5.68 0.96 11.95
N ASP A 161 5.41 0.68 13.23
CA ASP A 161 6.01 1.37 14.37
C ASP A 161 7.34 0.76 14.82
N VAL A 162 7.70 -0.41 14.28
CA VAL A 162 8.98 -1.09 14.58
C VAL A 162 9.79 -1.21 13.29
N CYS A 163 10.73 -0.29 13.09
CA CYS A 163 11.55 -0.28 11.88
C CYS A 163 12.45 -1.52 11.78
N ARG A 164 12.33 -2.23 10.65
CA ARG A 164 13.25 -3.29 10.19
C ARG A 164 13.64 -3.08 8.74
N CYS A 165 13.55 -1.83 8.25
CA CYS A 165 13.88 -1.51 6.88
C CYS A 165 15.39 -1.70 6.65
N PRO A 166 15.80 -2.36 5.55
CA PRO A 166 17.16 -2.18 5.07
C PRO A 166 17.34 -0.75 4.56
N ASP A 167 18.59 -0.37 4.30
CA ASP A 167 18.86 0.80 3.47
C ASP A 167 18.49 0.46 2.01
N PHE A 168 17.31 0.90 1.58
CA PHE A 168 16.78 0.60 0.25
C PHE A 168 17.61 1.22 -0.89
N LEU A 169 18.46 2.21 -0.61
CA LEU A 169 19.25 2.93 -1.61
C LEU A 169 20.76 2.77 -1.39
N ALA A 170 21.19 1.76 -0.62
CA ALA A 170 22.61 1.52 -0.32
C ALA A 170 23.49 1.41 -1.59
N ASP A 171 22.97 0.82 -2.66
CA ASP A 171 23.67 0.63 -3.94
C ASP A 171 23.50 1.81 -4.93
N ASP A 172 22.67 2.80 -4.61
CA ASP A 172 22.36 3.98 -5.46
C ASP A 172 23.23 5.20 -5.10
N GLN A 173 24.31 4.99 -4.34
CA GLN A 173 25.31 6.04 -4.09
C GLN A 173 26.00 6.38 -5.42
N PRO A 174 26.03 7.65 -5.87
CA PRO A 174 26.84 8.02 -7.01
C PRO A 174 28.27 7.62 -6.71
N SER A 175 28.86 6.74 -7.53
CA SER A 175 30.23 6.30 -7.31
C SER A 175 31.11 7.53 -7.19
N VAL A 176 31.75 7.73 -6.05
CA VAL A 176 32.80 8.74 -5.89
C VAL A 176 34.06 8.18 -6.55
N ALA A 177 33.97 7.84 -7.83
CA ALA A 177 35.07 7.33 -8.62
C ALA A 177 35.82 8.51 -9.25
N ALA A 178 36.89 8.90 -8.55
CA ALA A 178 38.09 9.55 -9.05
C ALA A 178 37.93 10.93 -9.72
N SER A 179 37.88 11.98 -8.90
CA SER A 179 38.63 13.20 -9.23
C SER A 179 40.13 12.90 -9.02
N ALA A 180 40.71 12.16 -9.97
CA ALA A 180 42.16 12.03 -10.07
C ALA A 180 42.71 13.36 -10.58
N ILE A 181 43.14 14.18 -9.62
CA ILE A 181 44.36 14.99 -9.64
C ILE A 181 44.69 15.67 -10.97
N ARG A 182 44.39 16.98 -11.01
CA ARG A 182 45.10 17.93 -11.87
C ARG A 182 46.58 17.99 -11.45
N GLY A 183 47.48 17.82 -12.41
CA GLY A 183 48.60 18.74 -12.64
C GLY A 183 49.93 18.54 -11.90
N GLY A 184 51.01 18.61 -12.69
CA GLY A 184 52.39 18.93 -12.28
C GLY A 184 53.23 17.69 -11.94
N ALA A 185 54.40 17.44 -12.50
CA ALA A 185 55.33 18.22 -13.31
C ALA A 185 56.11 17.29 -14.25
#